data_AF-A0A1D2NCJ8-F1
#
_entry.id   AF-A0A1D2NCJ8-F1
#
_cell.length_a   1.000
_cell.length_b   1.000
_cell.length_c   1.000
_cell.angle_alpha   90.00
_cell.angle_beta   90.00
_cell.angle_gamma   90.00
#
_symmetry.space_group_name_H-M   'P 1'
#
loop_
_entity.id
_entity.type
_entity.pdbx_description
1 polymer ?
#
loop_
_entity_poly.entity_id
_entity_poly.type
_entity_poly.pdbx_seq_one_letter_code
_entity_poly.pdbx_strand_id
1 'polypeptide(L)'
;MHDFTWRNKNTSKFARNFEAVGMPLLFGTTSSSYQDLPRLTRCAICREPYTDSRNFPLEAIFNGCTIACKFWGRGCQQIVTGDKFVEHVKICQYRTLCCSHCHDSISPVDKYVDHLKEKHEATGYDIEQDVYTYKNCVSDLYNDSRFPDQYAIFDGRYFIMSAQIRSQFIHIWASIVENLSILPEDCKNGEPSEENSLEEIKKRAERSQYSAVISISSETLPVPVAVWRIPIYPLQNGEPDAAVIVNIPVNPTFRGFLTPVEPSPDDASAGSDALRKYSWSFTYSIAKVAEENK
;
A
#
# COMPACT_ATOMS: atom_id res chain seq x y z
N MET A 1 10.80 -23.55 17.21
CA MET A 1 9.87 -24.60 16.75
C MET A 1 8.94 -24.91 17.91
N HIS A 2 7.72 -24.37 17.90
CA HIS A 2 6.68 -24.73 18.86
C HIS A 2 5.54 -25.40 18.10
N ASP A 3 5.35 -26.69 18.35
CA ASP A 3 4.21 -27.46 17.86
C ASP A 3 2.91 -26.94 18.49
N PHE A 4 2.07 -26.31 17.67
CA PHE A 4 0.70 -26.00 18.05
C PHE A 4 -0.17 -27.23 17.76
N THR A 5 -0.44 -28.03 18.79
CA THR A 5 -1.43 -29.11 18.71
C THR A 5 -2.82 -28.58 19.08
N TRP A 6 -3.71 -28.54 18.09
CA TRP A 6 -5.11 -28.14 18.28
C TRP A 6 -5.89 -29.31 18.91
N ARG A 7 -6.05 -29.33 20.24
CA ARG A 7 -6.98 -30.23 20.93
C ARG A 7 -8.31 -29.52 21.21
N ASN A 8 -9.28 -29.69 20.32
CA ASN A 8 -10.64 -29.25 20.57
C ASN A 8 -11.42 -30.33 21.35
N LYS A 9 -11.74 -30.03 22.61
CA LYS A 9 -12.50 -30.91 23.52
C LYS A 9 -14.03 -30.75 23.40
N ASN A 10 -14.57 -30.09 22.37
CA ASN A 10 -16.00 -29.76 22.26
C ASN A 10 -16.72 -30.35 21.04
N THR A 11 -16.32 -31.53 20.55
CA THR A 11 -17.00 -32.19 19.42
C THR A 11 -18.36 -32.81 19.76
N SER A 12 -18.74 -32.92 21.04
CA SER A 12 -20.01 -33.57 21.43
C SER A 12 -21.27 -32.68 21.35
N LYS A 13 -21.12 -31.35 21.19
CA LYS A 13 -22.27 -30.44 21.01
C LYS A 13 -22.61 -30.12 19.55
N PHE A 14 -21.71 -30.41 18.61
CA PHE A 14 -21.92 -30.08 17.19
C PHE A 14 -22.90 -31.04 16.48
N ALA A 15 -23.07 -32.25 17.01
CA ALA A 15 -23.96 -33.26 16.42
C ALA A 15 -25.46 -32.99 16.65
N ARG A 16 -25.85 -32.07 17.54
CA ARG A 16 -27.27 -31.85 17.89
C ARG A 16 -28.02 -30.81 17.04
N ASN A 17 -27.33 -30.05 16.19
CA ASN A 17 -28.00 -29.05 15.34
C ASN A 17 -28.42 -29.58 13.95
N PHE A 18 -28.09 -30.81 13.59
CA PHE A 18 -28.49 -31.39 12.29
C PHE A 18 -29.88 -32.07 12.32
N GLU A 19 -30.46 -32.33 13.50
CA GLU A 19 -31.78 -32.97 13.62
C GLU A 19 -32.96 -32.01 13.32
N ALA A 20 -32.75 -30.69 13.36
CA ALA A 20 -33.81 -29.71 13.16
C ALA A 20 -34.22 -29.48 11.68
N VAL A 21 -33.51 -30.09 10.72
CA VAL A 21 -33.74 -29.86 9.27
C VAL A 21 -34.41 -31.06 8.57
N GLY A 22 -34.89 -32.06 9.30
CA GLY A 22 -35.73 -33.12 8.73
C GLY A 22 -35.08 -33.91 7.59
N MET A 23 -33.74 -34.08 7.59
CA MET A 23 -33.08 -35.01 6.68
C MET A 23 -33.05 -36.41 7.31
N PRO A 24 -33.75 -37.42 6.75
CA PRO A 24 -33.72 -38.78 7.27
C PRO A 24 -32.33 -39.40 6.99
N LEU A 25 -31.63 -39.77 8.07
CA LEU A 25 -30.42 -40.59 7.99
C LEU A 25 -30.82 -42.05 7.73
N LEU A 26 -30.85 -42.43 6.45
CA LEU A 26 -30.98 -43.83 6.03
C LEU A 26 -29.64 -44.54 6.17
N PHE A 27 -29.42 -45.20 7.30
CA PHE A 27 -28.37 -46.20 7.46
C PHE A 27 -28.85 -47.54 6.88
N GLY A 28 -28.69 -47.69 5.56
CA GLY A 28 -28.87 -48.96 4.86
C GLY A 28 -27.52 -49.59 4.51
N THR A 29 -27.18 -50.71 5.15
CA THR A 29 -26.03 -51.55 4.80
C THR A 29 -26.35 -52.32 3.52
N THR A 30 -26.01 -51.76 2.36
CA THR A 30 -25.94 -52.55 1.12
C THR A 30 -24.65 -52.25 0.38
N SER A 31 -23.81 -53.29 0.28
CA SER A 31 -22.67 -53.35 -0.62
C SER A 31 -23.20 -53.41 -2.06
N SER A 32 -23.49 -52.26 -2.63
CA SER A 32 -23.87 -52.10 -4.03
C SER A 32 -23.03 -50.99 -4.65
N SER A 33 -22.48 -51.30 -5.80
CA SER A 33 -21.66 -50.48 -6.70
C SER A 33 -21.95 -48.98 -6.62
N TYR A 34 -21.08 -48.24 -5.91
CA TYR A 34 -21.02 -46.78 -5.92
C TYR A 34 -20.31 -46.33 -7.21
N GLN A 35 -20.89 -46.66 -8.35
CA GLN A 35 -20.49 -46.17 -9.67
C GLN A 35 -21.73 -45.51 -10.27
N ASP A 36 -21.59 -44.24 -10.65
CA ASP A 36 -22.58 -43.43 -11.38
C ASP A 36 -23.64 -42.66 -10.57
N LEU A 37 -23.27 -42.07 -9.42
CA LEU A 37 -23.96 -40.85 -9.00
C LEU A 37 -23.49 -39.69 -9.89
N PRO A 38 -24.41 -38.97 -10.57
CA PRO A 38 -24.04 -37.84 -11.42
C PRO A 38 -23.31 -36.80 -10.59
N ARG A 39 -22.10 -36.41 -11.03
CA ARG A 39 -21.33 -35.36 -10.38
C ARG A 39 -22.20 -34.10 -10.34
N LEU A 40 -22.51 -33.63 -9.14
CA LEU A 40 -23.20 -32.36 -8.95
C LEU A 40 -22.31 -31.27 -9.57
N THR A 41 -22.71 -30.73 -10.73
CA THR A 41 -21.98 -29.65 -11.41
C THR A 41 -22.35 -28.27 -10.88
N ARG A 42 -23.37 -28.19 -10.02
CA ARG A 42 -23.92 -26.93 -9.48
C ARG A 42 -24.25 -27.04 -8.00
N CYS A 43 -24.06 -25.95 -7.28
CA CYS A 43 -24.40 -25.84 -5.86
C CYS A 43 -25.90 -26.08 -5.63
N ALA A 44 -26.24 -26.94 -4.68
CA ALA A 44 -27.64 -27.24 -4.35
C ALA A 44 -28.41 -26.03 -3.76
N ILE A 45 -27.70 -25.05 -3.21
CA ILE A 45 -28.28 -23.86 -2.57
C ILE A 45 -28.44 -22.72 -3.58
N CYS A 46 -27.35 -22.28 -4.23
CA CYS A 46 -27.36 -21.11 -5.11
C CYS A 46 -27.43 -21.45 -6.61
N ARG A 47 -27.30 -22.72 -7.00
CA ARG A 47 -27.29 -23.20 -8.39
C ARG A 47 -26.14 -22.67 -9.27
N GLU A 48 -25.15 -21.99 -8.70
CA GLU A 48 -23.93 -21.64 -9.42
C GLU A 48 -23.09 -22.88 -9.74
N PRO A 49 -22.37 -22.91 -10.88
CA PRO A 49 -21.48 -24.01 -11.22
C PRO A 49 -20.34 -24.14 -10.20
N TYR A 50 -20.01 -25.37 -9.82
CA TYR A 50 -18.80 -25.63 -9.03
C TYR A 50 -17.59 -25.32 -9.90
N THR A 51 -16.67 -24.50 -9.38
CA THR A 51 -15.33 -24.35 -9.94
C THR A 51 -14.39 -25.30 -9.21
N ASP A 52 -13.31 -25.74 -9.86
CA ASP A 52 -12.33 -26.66 -9.25
C ASP A 52 -11.65 -26.08 -7.99
N SER A 53 -11.78 -24.78 -7.74
CA SER A 53 -11.12 -24.05 -6.66
C SER A 53 -12.01 -23.70 -5.47
N ARG A 54 -13.34 -23.79 -5.56
CA ARG A 54 -14.25 -23.15 -4.60
C ARG A 54 -15.15 -24.13 -3.84
N ASN A 55 -15.02 -24.18 -2.52
CA ASN A 55 -15.77 -25.09 -1.64
C ASN A 55 -16.87 -24.34 -0.88
N PHE A 56 -18.05 -24.19 -1.49
CA PHE A 56 -19.17 -23.43 -0.93
C PHE A 56 -19.62 -23.90 0.47
N PRO A 57 -19.75 -25.22 0.77
CA PRO A 57 -20.06 -25.66 2.13
C PRO A 57 -19.03 -25.20 3.16
N LEU A 58 -17.74 -25.26 2.82
CA LEU A 58 -16.67 -24.81 3.72
C LEU A 58 -16.71 -23.30 3.93
N GLU A 59 -16.98 -22.51 2.89
CA GLU A 59 -17.17 -21.06 3.00
C GLU A 59 -18.36 -20.71 3.89
N ALA A 60 -19.48 -21.42 3.77
CA ALA A 60 -20.65 -21.20 4.63
C ALA A 60 -20.34 -21.49 6.11
N ILE A 61 -19.59 -22.57 6.38
CA ILE A 61 -19.11 -22.87 7.74
C ILE A 61 -18.18 -21.77 8.23
N PHE A 62 -17.20 -21.37 7.41
CA PHE A 62 -16.24 -20.32 7.75
C PHE A 62 -16.94 -18.99 8.06
N ASN A 63 -17.88 -18.56 7.24
CA ASN A 63 -18.64 -17.32 7.42
C ASN A 63 -19.50 -17.35 8.69
N GLY A 64 -19.98 -18.51 9.12
CA GLY A 64 -20.72 -18.68 10.39
C GLY A 64 -19.83 -18.78 11.63
N CYS A 65 -18.52 -18.97 11.48
CA CYS A 65 -17.58 -19.04 12.59
C CYS A 65 -17.09 -17.65 13.00
N THR A 66 -16.83 -17.48 14.30
CA THR A 66 -16.06 -16.35 14.83
C THR A 66 -14.59 -16.72 14.90
N ILE A 67 -13.75 -15.81 14.45
CA ILE A 67 -12.32 -16.02 14.22
C ILE A 67 -11.57 -14.85 14.86
N ALA A 68 -10.56 -15.16 15.68
CA ALA A 68 -9.66 -14.15 16.21
C ALA A 68 -8.80 -13.57 15.07
N CYS A 69 -8.52 -12.27 15.13
CA CYS A 69 -7.66 -11.60 14.14
C CYS A 69 -6.31 -12.32 13.97
N LYS A 70 -5.80 -12.38 12.72
CA LYS A 70 -4.47 -12.93 12.43
C LYS A 70 -3.33 -12.19 13.15
N PHE A 71 -3.58 -10.94 13.56
CA PHE A 71 -2.65 -10.08 14.31
C PHE A 71 -2.91 -10.09 15.82
N TRP A 72 -3.59 -11.12 16.36
CA TRP A 72 -3.85 -11.25 17.81
C TRP A 72 -2.58 -11.17 18.65
N GLY A 73 -1.52 -11.88 18.23
CA GLY A 73 -0.21 -11.86 18.91
C GLY A 73 0.51 -10.51 18.88
N ARG A 74 0.02 -9.54 18.10
CA ARG A 74 0.57 -8.18 17.97
C ARG A 74 -0.29 -7.12 18.66
N GLY A 75 -1.40 -7.52 19.29
CA GLY A 75 -2.27 -6.63 20.05
C GLY A 75 -3.70 -6.50 19.51
N CYS A 76 -4.03 -7.11 18.35
CA CYS A 76 -5.40 -7.04 17.85
C CYS A 76 -6.33 -8.03 18.59
N GLN A 77 -7.13 -7.53 19.52
CA GLN A 77 -8.06 -8.37 20.29
C GLN A 77 -9.45 -8.54 19.63
N GLN A 78 -9.59 -8.17 18.35
CA GLN A 78 -10.86 -8.29 17.66
C GLN A 78 -11.14 -9.76 17.28
N ILE A 79 -12.38 -10.16 17.51
CA ILE A 79 -12.94 -11.44 17.06
C ILE A 79 -14.04 -11.07 16.06
N VAL A 80 -13.92 -11.55 14.83
CA VAL A 80 -14.81 -11.20 13.72
C VAL A 80 -15.40 -12.45 13.09
N THR A 81 -16.52 -12.33 12.39
CA THR A 81 -17.11 -13.43 11.63
C THR A 81 -16.32 -13.69 10.36
N GLY A 82 -16.36 -14.92 9.82
CA GLY A 82 -15.57 -15.28 8.64
C GLY A 82 -15.82 -14.39 7.42
N ASP A 83 -17.07 -13.95 7.21
CA ASP A 83 -17.44 -13.01 6.13
C ASP A 83 -16.76 -11.64 6.27
N LYS A 84 -16.47 -11.21 7.51
CA LYS A 84 -15.80 -9.94 7.83
C LYS A 84 -14.30 -10.07 8.05
N PHE A 85 -13.78 -11.30 8.10
CA PHE A 85 -12.39 -11.57 8.47
C PHE A 85 -11.40 -10.95 7.47
N VAL A 86 -11.65 -11.13 6.17
CA VAL A 86 -10.79 -10.60 5.10
C VAL A 86 -10.77 -9.07 5.11
N GLU A 87 -11.92 -8.43 5.30
CA GLU A 87 -12.00 -6.96 5.40
C GLU A 87 -11.27 -6.45 6.64
N HIS A 88 -11.55 -7.05 7.81
CA HIS A 88 -10.89 -6.71 9.07
C HIS A 88 -9.37 -6.78 8.97
N VAL A 89 -8.84 -7.84 8.37
CA VAL A 89 -7.40 -8.04 8.20
C VAL A 89 -6.77 -6.92 7.38
N LYS A 90 -7.46 -6.40 6.35
CA LYS A 90 -6.97 -5.29 5.53
C LYS A 90 -6.89 -4.00 6.33
N ILE A 91 -7.94 -3.69 7.12
CA ILE A 91 -8.06 -2.47 7.93
C ILE A 91 -7.46 -2.59 9.34
N CYS A 92 -6.81 -3.71 9.68
CA CYS A 92 -6.36 -3.92 11.03
C CYS A 92 -5.20 -2.96 11.37
N GLN A 93 -5.33 -2.18 12.45
CA GLN A 93 -4.27 -1.28 12.92
C GLN A 93 -2.95 -1.99 13.29
N TYR A 94 -3.03 -3.29 13.59
CA TYR A 94 -1.88 -4.15 13.89
C TYR A 94 -1.38 -4.93 12.68
N ARG A 95 -1.85 -4.59 11.47
CA ARG A 95 -1.24 -5.10 10.25
C ARG A 95 0.20 -4.62 10.15
N THR A 96 1.04 -5.43 9.53
CA THR A 96 2.43 -5.05 9.32
C THR A 96 2.60 -4.26 8.04
N LEU A 97 3.31 -3.16 8.16
CA LEU A 97 3.89 -2.43 7.05
C LEU A 97 5.36 -2.79 6.89
N CYS A 98 5.81 -2.98 5.66
CA CYS A 98 7.21 -3.19 5.33
C CYS A 98 7.85 -1.84 4.95
N CYS A 99 8.91 -1.43 5.63
CA CYS A 99 9.63 -0.21 5.24
C CYS A 99 10.31 -0.39 3.88
N SER A 100 10.09 0.55 2.97
CA SER A 100 10.73 0.54 1.64
C SER A 100 12.23 0.77 1.67
N HIS A 101 12.80 1.26 2.78
CA HIS A 101 14.24 1.55 2.90
C HIS A 101 15.04 0.40 3.53
N CYS A 102 14.54 -0.18 4.62
CA CYS A 102 15.27 -1.20 5.38
C CYS A 102 14.57 -2.56 5.45
N HIS A 103 13.37 -2.70 4.87
CA HIS A 103 12.55 -3.91 4.91
C HIS A 103 12.13 -4.36 6.32
N ASP A 104 12.25 -3.49 7.33
CA ASP A 104 11.73 -3.75 8.66
C ASP A 104 10.21 -3.90 8.63
N SER A 105 9.72 -4.86 9.41
CA SER A 105 8.29 -5.09 9.62
C SER A 105 7.78 -4.23 10.78
N ILE A 106 7.05 -3.16 10.46
CA ILE A 106 6.49 -2.21 11.43
C ILE A 106 5.03 -2.54 11.75
N SER A 107 4.71 -2.57 13.04
CA SER A 107 3.35 -2.73 13.58
C SER A 107 3.32 -2.14 15.00
N PRO A 108 2.27 -1.42 15.41
CA PRO A 108 1.09 -1.02 14.62
C PRO A 108 1.41 0.02 13.52
N VAL A 109 0.44 0.27 12.63
CA VAL A 109 0.58 1.14 11.44
C VAL A 109 0.97 2.58 11.80
N ASP A 110 0.46 3.10 12.90
CA ASP A 110 0.77 4.44 13.43
C ASP A 110 2.24 4.61 13.81
N LYS A 111 2.97 3.52 14.06
CA LYS A 111 4.43 3.54 14.31
C LYS A 111 5.29 3.66 13.05
N TYR A 112 4.68 3.67 11.87
CA TYR A 112 5.42 3.77 10.63
C TYR A 112 6.15 5.11 10.47
N VAL A 113 5.51 6.23 10.83
CA VAL A 113 6.14 7.54 10.73
C VAL A 113 7.24 7.70 11.77
N ASP A 114 7.02 7.24 13.01
CA ASP A 114 8.05 7.20 14.07
C ASP A 114 9.30 6.46 13.56
N HIS A 115 9.11 5.30 12.92
CA HIS A 115 10.21 4.54 12.31
C HIS A 115 10.95 5.33 11.23
N LEU A 116 10.24 6.03 10.35
CA LEU A 116 10.87 6.87 9.32
C LEU A 116 11.67 8.02 9.94
N LYS A 117 11.16 8.67 11.00
CA LYS A 117 11.87 9.73 11.72
C LYS A 117 13.16 9.20 12.36
N GLU A 118 13.09 8.06 13.05
CA GLU A 118 14.19 7.51 13.83
C GLU A 118 15.28 6.84 12.99
N LYS A 119 14.89 6.11 11.92
CA LYS A 119 15.83 5.28 11.14
C LYS A 119 16.18 5.84 9.77
N HIS A 120 15.35 6.71 9.22
CA HIS A 120 15.50 7.23 7.85
C HIS A 120 15.54 8.75 7.79
N GLU A 121 15.70 9.40 8.95
CA GLU A 121 15.84 10.86 9.09
C GLU A 121 14.73 11.63 8.35
N ALA A 122 13.51 11.04 8.31
CA ALA A 122 12.40 11.67 7.61
C ALA A 122 12.06 13.03 8.25
N THR A 123 11.83 14.03 7.40
CA THR A 123 11.58 15.41 7.83
C THR A 123 10.14 15.81 7.57
N GLY A 124 9.56 16.65 8.40
CA GLY A 124 8.12 16.89 8.30
C GLY A 124 7.52 17.87 9.26
N TYR A 125 6.19 17.95 9.15
CA TYR A 125 5.36 18.82 9.97
C TYR A 125 4.42 17.97 10.81
N ASP A 126 4.59 18.06 12.13
CA ASP A 126 3.67 17.49 13.13
C ASP A 126 2.48 18.42 13.44
N ILE A 127 2.34 19.50 12.65
CA ILE A 127 1.25 20.48 12.77
C ILE A 127 0.55 20.57 11.41
N GLU A 128 -0.77 20.57 11.45
CA GLU A 128 -1.61 20.67 10.26
C GLU A 128 -1.54 22.06 9.61
N GLN A 129 -1.40 22.09 8.29
CA GLN A 129 -1.25 23.30 7.47
C GLN A 129 -1.90 23.09 6.10
N ASP A 130 -2.30 24.17 5.43
CA ASP A 130 -2.87 24.06 4.07
C ASP A 130 -1.79 23.83 3.00
N VAL A 131 -0.57 24.29 3.29
CA VAL A 131 0.57 24.27 2.38
C VAL A 131 1.84 23.91 3.15
N TYR A 132 2.53 22.87 2.70
CA TYR A 132 3.78 22.38 3.28
C TYR A 132 4.91 22.66 2.29
N THR A 133 6.00 23.28 2.74
CA THR A 133 7.14 23.62 1.87
C THR A 133 8.40 22.96 2.38
N TYR A 134 8.97 22.08 1.56
CA TYR A 134 10.19 21.36 1.91
C TYR A 134 11.33 21.79 0.99
N LYS A 135 12.46 22.08 1.61
CA LYS A 135 13.70 22.34 0.87
C LYS A 135 14.52 21.07 0.85
N ASN A 136 14.73 20.54 -0.35
CA ASN A 136 15.56 19.38 -0.59
C ASN A 136 16.82 19.80 -1.34
N CYS A 137 17.95 19.32 -0.87
CA CYS A 137 19.22 19.46 -1.57
C CYS A 137 19.60 18.10 -2.14
N VAL A 138 19.91 18.05 -3.42
CA VAL A 138 20.46 16.84 -4.06
C VAL A 138 21.84 17.18 -4.60
N SER A 139 22.81 16.39 -4.19
CA SER A 139 24.19 16.52 -4.65
C SER A 139 24.40 16.00 -6.06
N ASP A 140 23.54 15.09 -6.53
CA ASP A 140 23.69 14.43 -7.82
C ASP A 140 22.34 14.08 -8.48
N LEU A 141 22.04 14.73 -9.60
CA LEU A 141 20.83 14.47 -10.40
C LEU A 141 21.05 13.40 -11.48
N TYR A 142 22.28 12.93 -11.67
CA TYR A 142 22.65 11.98 -12.73
C TYR A 142 22.65 10.54 -12.24
N ASN A 143 22.94 10.34 -10.97
CA ASN A 143 22.91 9.03 -10.35
C ASN A 143 21.53 8.73 -9.75
N ASP A 144 21.16 7.45 -9.82
CA ASP A 144 20.00 6.95 -9.10
C ASP A 144 20.17 7.27 -7.61
N SER A 145 19.23 8.03 -7.07
CA SER A 145 19.31 8.55 -5.71
C SER A 145 17.90 8.71 -5.14
N ARG A 146 17.77 8.69 -3.82
CA ARG A 146 16.49 8.84 -3.15
C ARG A 146 16.51 10.11 -2.32
N PHE A 147 15.44 10.90 -2.43
CA PHE A 147 15.25 12.05 -1.57
C PHE A 147 14.86 11.54 -0.17
N PRO A 148 15.24 12.24 0.92
CA PRO A 148 14.72 11.94 2.24
C PRO A 148 13.19 11.93 2.19
N ASP A 149 12.57 10.92 2.79
CA ASP A 149 11.11 10.88 2.89
C ASP A 149 10.63 12.07 3.71
N GLN A 150 9.51 12.64 3.29
CA GLN A 150 8.90 13.79 3.93
C GLN A 150 7.55 13.39 4.49
N TYR A 151 7.14 13.97 5.61
CA TYR A 151 5.82 13.72 6.17
C TYR A 151 5.07 15.00 6.55
N ALA A 152 3.74 14.93 6.50
CA ALA A 152 2.82 15.99 6.89
C ALA A 152 1.60 15.41 7.59
N ILE A 153 0.99 16.15 8.51
CA ILE A 153 -0.31 15.81 9.09
C ILE A 153 -1.39 16.65 8.43
N PHE A 154 -2.40 16.02 7.83
CA PHE A 154 -3.59 16.67 7.28
C PHE A 154 -4.83 15.85 7.65
N ASP A 155 -5.92 16.48 8.05
CA ASP A 155 -7.16 15.82 8.50
C ASP A 155 -6.91 14.77 9.61
N GLY A 156 -5.95 15.06 10.51
CA GLY A 156 -5.50 14.16 11.57
C GLY A 156 -4.78 12.88 11.10
N ARG A 157 -4.33 12.84 9.84
CA ARG A 157 -3.68 11.67 9.23
C ARG A 157 -2.29 12.02 8.73
N TYR A 158 -1.39 11.05 8.76
CA TYR A 158 -0.05 11.22 8.21
C TYR A 158 -0.01 10.95 6.71
N PHE A 159 0.62 11.86 6.00
CA PHE A 159 0.97 11.74 4.59
C PHE A 159 2.47 11.63 4.47
N ILE A 160 2.94 10.78 3.57
CA ILE A 160 4.34 10.58 3.24
C ILE A 160 4.54 10.98 1.79
N MET A 161 5.45 11.91 1.56
CA MET A 161 5.91 12.31 0.24
C MET A 161 7.29 11.72 0.04
N SER A 162 7.44 11.01 -1.07
CA SER A 162 8.69 10.35 -1.41
C SER A 162 9.05 10.73 -2.84
N ALA A 163 10.35 10.87 -3.06
CA ALA A 163 10.89 11.09 -4.39
C ALA A 163 12.15 10.27 -4.59
N GLN A 164 12.38 9.80 -5.81
CA GLN A 164 13.63 9.16 -6.20
C GLN A 164 14.01 9.55 -7.62
N ILE A 165 15.30 9.66 -7.87
CA ILE A 165 15.89 9.75 -9.20
C ILE A 165 16.14 8.32 -9.65
N ARG A 166 15.56 7.94 -10.78
CA ARG A 166 15.83 6.65 -11.41
C ARG A 166 15.81 6.80 -12.92
N SER A 167 16.89 6.35 -13.57
CA SER A 167 17.01 6.41 -15.03
C SER A 167 16.83 7.83 -15.61
N GLN A 168 17.36 8.85 -14.92
CA GLN A 168 17.24 10.27 -15.28
C GLN A 168 15.80 10.83 -15.22
N PHE A 169 14.91 10.21 -14.44
CA PHE A 169 13.61 10.78 -14.09
C PHE A 169 13.54 11.00 -12.59
N ILE A 170 12.93 12.10 -12.17
CA ILE A 170 12.47 12.27 -10.79
C ILE A 170 11.09 11.67 -10.71
N HIS A 171 10.99 10.60 -9.95
CA HIS A 171 9.77 9.88 -9.60
C HIS A 171 9.25 10.48 -8.31
N ILE A 172 8.06 11.06 -8.30
CA ILE A 172 7.43 11.62 -7.09
C ILE A 172 6.09 10.94 -6.85
N TRP A 173 5.83 10.58 -5.60
CA TRP A 173 4.55 10.03 -5.17
C TRP A 173 4.22 10.47 -3.74
N ALA A 174 2.93 10.41 -3.41
CA ALA A 174 2.42 10.69 -2.08
C ALA A 174 1.56 9.51 -1.61
N SER A 175 1.76 9.12 -0.35
CA SER A 175 1.03 8.04 0.30
C SER A 175 0.39 8.53 1.60
N ILE A 176 -0.76 7.98 1.96
CA ILE A 176 -1.39 8.20 3.27
C ILE A 176 -1.14 6.99 4.17
N VAL A 177 -0.70 7.24 5.41
CA VAL A 177 -0.48 6.20 6.42
C VAL A 177 -1.81 5.93 7.11
N GLU A 178 -2.61 5.07 6.49
CA GLU A 178 -3.90 4.67 7.06
C GLU A 178 -4.10 3.16 7.01
N ASN A 179 -5.15 2.72 7.70
CA ASN A 179 -5.65 1.37 7.59
C ASN A 179 -6.46 1.23 6.30
N LEU A 180 -5.88 0.51 5.34
CA LEU A 180 -6.51 0.22 4.05
C LEU A 180 -7.74 -0.66 4.19
N SER A 181 -8.88 -0.23 3.64
CA SER A 181 -10.02 -1.13 3.39
C SER A 181 -9.85 -2.01 2.15
N ILE A 182 -8.82 -1.77 1.33
CA ILE A 182 -8.75 -2.36 -0.01
C ILE A 182 -7.31 -2.67 -0.41
N LEU A 183 -6.75 -3.82 -0.02
CA LEU A 183 -5.65 -4.45 -0.78
C LEU A 183 -5.65 -5.98 -0.75
N PRO A 184 -5.07 -6.64 -1.79
CA PRO A 184 -4.83 -8.07 -1.82
C PRO A 184 -3.72 -8.48 -0.83
N GLU A 185 -3.81 -9.70 -0.33
CA GLU A 185 -2.87 -10.26 0.64
C GLU A 185 -1.57 -10.75 -0.03
N ASP A 186 -0.45 -10.46 0.66
CA ASP A 186 0.85 -11.13 0.64
C ASP A 186 2.04 -10.35 0.06
N CYS A 187 2.98 -9.99 0.94
CA CYS A 187 4.36 -9.57 0.63
C CYS A 187 5.25 -10.75 0.20
N LYS A 188 4.70 -11.76 -0.43
CA LYS A 188 5.48 -12.90 -0.91
C LYS A 188 5.61 -12.73 -2.41
N ASN A 189 6.81 -12.35 -2.86
CA ASN A 189 7.50 -12.49 -4.17
C ASN A 189 6.75 -13.04 -5.40
N GLY A 190 5.43 -12.94 -5.49
CA GLY A 190 4.62 -13.31 -6.63
C GLY A 190 4.61 -12.10 -7.54
N GLU A 191 5.18 -12.27 -8.72
CA GLU A 191 5.09 -11.28 -9.78
C GLU A 191 3.60 -10.93 -10.00
N PRO A 192 3.22 -9.64 -9.91
CA PRO A 192 1.85 -9.24 -10.16
C PRO A 192 1.47 -9.59 -11.61
N SER A 193 0.31 -10.21 -11.81
CA SER A 193 -0.22 -10.48 -13.15
C SER A 193 -0.45 -9.16 -13.90
N GLU A 194 0.27 -8.93 -15.00
CA GLU A 194 0.36 -7.62 -15.69
C GLU A 194 -0.98 -7.04 -16.18
N GLU A 195 -1.97 -7.87 -16.54
CA GLU A 195 -3.18 -7.41 -17.26
C GLU A 195 -4.33 -6.87 -16.40
N ASN A 196 -4.35 -7.10 -15.08
CA ASN A 196 -5.38 -6.51 -14.20
C ASN A 196 -5.02 -5.11 -13.67
N SER A 197 -3.91 -4.52 -14.11
CA SER A 197 -3.27 -3.40 -13.42
C SER A 197 -3.93 -2.04 -13.71
N LEU A 198 -3.90 -1.56 -14.97
CA LEU A 198 -4.16 -0.13 -15.22
C LEU A 198 -5.59 0.33 -14.94
N GLU A 199 -6.61 -0.47 -15.26
CA GLU A 199 -8.01 -0.07 -15.06
C GLU A 199 -8.43 -0.17 -13.59
N GLU A 200 -7.92 -1.15 -12.84
CA GLU A 200 -8.08 -1.17 -11.39
C GLU A 200 -7.36 0.01 -10.73
N ILE A 201 -6.17 0.37 -11.21
CA ILE A 201 -5.44 1.51 -10.68
C ILE A 201 -6.21 2.81 -10.95
N LYS A 202 -6.76 3.00 -12.16
CA LYS A 202 -7.62 4.15 -12.45
C LYS A 202 -8.85 4.18 -11.54
N LYS A 203 -9.53 3.04 -11.35
CA LYS A 203 -10.66 2.94 -10.40
C LYS A 203 -10.25 3.21 -8.95
N ARG A 204 -9.01 2.87 -8.56
CA ARG A 204 -8.44 3.23 -7.24
C ARG A 204 -8.11 4.72 -7.16
N ALA A 205 -7.59 5.31 -8.24
CA ALA A 205 -7.30 6.74 -8.37
C ALA A 205 -8.57 7.58 -8.17
N GLU A 206 -9.65 7.18 -8.86
CA GLU A 206 -10.97 7.81 -8.76
C GLU A 206 -11.59 7.68 -7.36
N ARG A 207 -11.15 6.69 -6.58
CA ARG A 207 -11.57 6.49 -5.19
C ARG A 207 -10.69 7.19 -4.17
N SER A 208 -9.57 7.79 -4.60
CA SER A 208 -8.73 8.54 -3.68
C SER A 208 -9.51 9.73 -3.15
N GLN A 209 -9.56 9.84 -1.82
CA GLN A 209 -10.24 10.95 -1.15
C GLN A 209 -9.37 12.21 -1.12
N TYR A 210 -8.08 12.09 -1.42
CA TYR A 210 -7.09 13.16 -1.29
C TYR A 210 -6.25 13.33 -2.55
N SER A 211 -5.93 14.57 -2.89
CA SER A 211 -4.96 14.89 -3.91
C SER A 211 -3.85 15.76 -3.33
N ALA A 212 -2.65 15.66 -3.91
CA ALA A 212 -1.55 16.55 -3.62
C ALA A 212 -1.24 17.39 -4.86
N VAL A 213 -1.17 18.71 -4.69
CA VAL A 213 -0.59 19.63 -5.66
C VAL A 213 0.87 19.81 -5.32
N ILE A 214 1.75 19.34 -6.20
CA ILE A 214 3.20 19.44 -6.08
C ILE A 214 3.67 20.56 -6.99
N SER A 215 4.38 21.54 -6.44
CA SER A 215 5.13 22.52 -7.22
C SER A 215 6.62 22.41 -6.94
N ILE A 216 7.42 22.39 -8.01
CA ILE A 216 8.87 22.37 -7.91
C ILE A 216 9.41 23.72 -8.37
N SER A 217 10.26 24.30 -7.55
CA SER A 217 11.01 25.51 -7.89
C SER A 217 12.48 25.36 -7.50
N SER A 218 13.33 26.19 -8.09
CA SER A 218 14.73 26.30 -7.69
C SER A 218 15.03 27.76 -7.36
N GLU A 219 15.73 27.97 -6.25
CA GLU A 219 16.21 29.31 -5.89
C GLU A 219 17.42 29.72 -6.74
N THR A 220 18.17 28.74 -7.25
CA THR A 220 19.42 28.97 -7.97
C THR A 220 19.28 28.90 -9.48
N LEU A 221 18.24 28.23 -9.98
CA LEU A 221 17.99 28.07 -11.41
C LEU A 221 16.69 28.78 -11.83
N PRO A 222 16.68 29.54 -12.92
CA PRO A 222 15.49 30.19 -13.46
C PRO A 222 14.60 29.17 -14.20
N VAL A 223 14.17 28.12 -13.50
CA VAL A 223 13.25 27.12 -14.02
C VAL A 223 11.81 27.55 -13.79
N PRO A 224 10.91 27.40 -14.78
CA PRO A 224 9.50 27.66 -14.58
C PRO A 224 8.96 26.75 -13.47
N VAL A 225 8.11 27.32 -12.62
CA VAL A 225 7.41 26.54 -11.60
C VAL A 225 6.53 25.53 -12.32
N ALA A 226 6.86 24.25 -12.16
CA ALA A 226 6.06 23.17 -12.70
C ALA A 226 5.15 22.66 -11.58
N VAL A 227 3.86 22.53 -11.91
CA VAL A 227 2.81 22.18 -10.96
C VAL A 227 2.12 20.90 -11.45
N TRP A 228 2.05 19.90 -10.59
CA TRP A 228 1.38 18.63 -10.84
C TRP A 228 0.33 18.38 -9.78
N ARG A 229 -0.77 17.74 -10.18
CA ARG A 229 -1.74 17.19 -9.24
C ARG A 229 -1.62 15.68 -9.27
N ILE A 230 -1.44 15.07 -8.11
CA ILE A 230 -1.31 13.62 -7.98
C ILE A 230 -2.36 13.07 -7.01
N PRO A 231 -2.97 11.91 -7.29
CA PRO A 231 -3.79 11.22 -6.33
C PRO A 231 -2.92 10.65 -5.21
N ILE A 232 -3.43 10.69 -3.97
CA ILE A 232 -2.75 10.11 -2.81
C ILE A 232 -3.33 8.72 -2.56
N TYR A 233 -2.46 7.73 -2.35
CA TYR A 233 -2.91 6.36 -2.13
C TYR A 233 -2.52 5.88 -0.74
N PRO A 234 -3.27 4.94 -0.17
CA PRO A 234 -2.86 4.41 1.10
C PRO A 234 -1.56 3.63 0.96
N LEU A 235 -0.70 3.77 1.96
CA LEU A 235 0.60 3.14 1.98
C LEU A 235 0.46 1.61 1.88
N GLN A 236 1.10 1.05 0.85
CA GLN A 236 1.17 -0.39 0.61
C GLN A 236 2.53 -0.93 1.04
N ASN A 237 2.65 -2.26 1.13
CA ASN A 237 3.94 -2.89 1.37
C ASN A 237 4.79 -2.83 0.10
N GLY A 238 5.81 -1.97 0.09
CA GLY A 238 6.78 -1.88 -1.00
C GLY A 238 6.82 -0.54 -1.70
N GLU A 239 7.31 -0.55 -2.94
CA GLU A 239 7.32 0.61 -3.83
C GLU A 239 5.89 0.99 -4.22
N PRO A 240 5.61 2.29 -4.45
CA PRO A 240 4.34 2.72 -5.01
C PRO A 240 4.09 2.05 -6.36
N ASP A 241 2.81 1.83 -6.67
CA ASP A 241 2.42 1.39 -8.01
C ASP A 241 2.91 2.39 -9.06
N ALA A 242 3.56 1.91 -10.12
CA ALA A 242 4.17 2.75 -11.16
C ALA A 242 3.16 3.73 -11.79
N ALA A 243 1.88 3.39 -11.82
CA ALA A 243 0.82 4.24 -12.35
C ALA A 243 0.48 5.46 -11.46
N VAL A 244 0.99 5.49 -10.22
CA VAL A 244 0.81 6.60 -9.26
C VAL A 244 1.98 7.58 -9.27
N ILE A 245 3.08 7.18 -9.92
CA ILE A 245 4.32 7.94 -9.93
C ILE A 245 4.24 9.04 -11.00
N VAL A 246 4.47 10.28 -10.58
CA VAL A 246 4.77 11.35 -11.54
C VAL A 246 6.23 11.25 -11.93
N ASN A 247 6.43 11.03 -13.23
CA ASN A 247 7.74 10.96 -13.86
C ASN A 247 8.10 12.32 -14.44
N ILE A 248 9.09 12.99 -13.85
CA ILE A 248 9.60 14.27 -14.34
C ILE A 248 10.94 13.99 -15.01
N PRO A 249 11.05 14.16 -16.34
CA PRO A 249 12.32 13.96 -17.00
C PRO A 249 13.34 14.99 -16.49
N VAL A 250 14.52 14.51 -16.10
CA VAL A 250 15.68 15.38 -15.79
C VAL A 250 16.26 15.97 -17.09
N ASN A 251 15.80 15.54 -18.28
CA ASN A 251 16.39 15.90 -19.58
C ASN A 251 15.32 15.90 -20.71
N PRO A 252 15.29 16.86 -21.67
CA PRO A 252 16.20 18.00 -21.90
C PRO A 252 15.77 19.32 -21.26
N THR A 253 14.58 19.43 -20.67
CA THR A 253 14.09 20.68 -20.07
C THR A 253 15.02 21.22 -18.98
N PHE A 254 15.62 20.35 -18.15
CA PHE A 254 16.62 20.79 -17.16
C PHE A 254 18.05 20.83 -17.70
N ARG A 255 18.36 20.12 -18.80
CA ARG A 255 19.74 20.04 -19.32
C ARG A 255 20.31 21.42 -19.70
N GLY A 256 19.47 22.32 -20.21
CA GLY A 256 19.87 23.71 -20.51
C GLY A 256 20.06 24.61 -19.29
N PHE A 257 19.51 24.22 -18.13
CA PHE A 257 19.71 24.92 -16.85
C PHE A 257 20.80 24.25 -15.99
N LEU A 258 21.07 22.96 -16.25
CA LEU A 258 22.10 22.16 -15.61
C LEU A 258 23.43 22.17 -16.39
N THR A 259 23.48 22.84 -17.57
CA THR A 259 24.74 23.05 -18.28
C THR A 259 25.72 23.75 -17.34
N PRO A 260 26.91 23.17 -17.13
CA PRO A 260 27.88 23.79 -16.26
C PRO A 260 28.21 25.17 -16.82
N VAL A 261 27.87 26.23 -16.08
CA VAL A 261 28.56 27.52 -16.21
C VAL A 261 30.04 27.19 -16.17
N GLU A 262 30.78 27.31 -17.26
CA GLU A 262 32.20 26.98 -17.25
C GLU A 262 32.83 27.72 -16.05
N PRO A 263 33.57 27.02 -15.17
CA PRO A 263 34.21 27.68 -14.05
C PRO A 263 35.01 28.84 -14.62
N SER A 264 34.89 30.02 -13.99
CA SER A 264 35.67 31.18 -14.41
C SER A 264 37.13 30.74 -14.53
N PRO A 265 37.87 31.12 -15.58
CA PRO A 265 39.28 30.73 -15.73
C PRO A 265 40.15 31.16 -14.52
N ASP A 266 39.66 32.07 -13.68
CA ASP A 266 40.30 32.50 -12.44
C ASP A 266 40.11 31.53 -11.25
N ASP A 267 39.19 30.56 -11.33
CA ASP A 267 38.89 29.57 -10.27
C ASP A 267 39.68 28.25 -10.44
N ALA A 268 40.91 28.33 -10.95
CA ALA A 268 41.75 27.16 -11.26
C ALA A 268 42.17 26.29 -10.06
N SER A 269 41.80 26.67 -8.82
CA SER A 269 42.09 25.90 -7.61
C SER A 269 40.89 25.09 -7.07
N ALA A 270 39.71 25.19 -7.67
CA ALA A 270 38.58 24.36 -7.29
C ALA A 270 38.74 22.96 -7.90
N GLY A 271 39.28 22.02 -7.11
CA GLY A 271 39.45 20.63 -7.50
C GLY A 271 38.16 20.01 -8.05
N SER A 272 38.32 18.92 -8.81
CA SER A 272 37.28 18.19 -9.55
C SER A 272 36.06 17.69 -8.74
N ASP A 273 36.00 18.00 -7.43
CA ASP A 273 34.96 17.63 -6.48
C ASP A 273 33.97 18.77 -6.17
N ALA A 274 33.95 19.84 -6.97
CA ALA A 274 32.87 20.83 -6.93
C ALA A 274 31.57 20.24 -7.50
N LEU A 275 31.06 19.16 -6.88
CA LEU A 275 29.69 18.68 -7.03
C LEU A 275 28.78 19.87 -6.74
N ARG A 276 28.16 20.40 -7.80
CA ARG A 276 27.20 21.48 -7.67
C ARG A 276 26.04 20.97 -6.84
N LYS A 277 25.92 21.46 -5.62
CA LYS A 277 24.74 21.23 -4.79
C LYS A 277 23.58 21.97 -5.45
N TYR A 278 22.61 21.24 -5.96
CA TYR A 278 21.38 21.83 -6.46
C TYR A 278 20.38 21.93 -5.30
N SER A 279 19.89 23.14 -5.07
CA SER A 279 18.82 23.40 -4.09
C SER A 279 17.49 23.44 -4.82
N TRP A 280 16.57 22.59 -4.39
CA TRP A 280 15.21 22.48 -4.91
C TRP A 280 14.23 22.71 -3.77
N SER A 281 13.17 23.44 -4.03
CA SER A 281 12.04 23.55 -3.12
C SER A 281 10.87 22.77 -3.70
N PHE A 282 10.39 21.81 -2.94
CA PHE A 282 9.16 21.10 -3.21
C PHE A 282 8.09 21.69 -2.29
N THR A 283 7.07 22.31 -2.89
CA THR A 283 5.89 22.74 -2.14
C THR A 283 4.75 21.78 -2.45
N TYR A 284 4.11 21.28 -1.40
CA TYR A 284 2.99 20.36 -1.47
C TYR A 284 1.79 21.04 -0.82
N SER A 285 0.65 21.01 -1.49
CA SER A 285 -0.65 21.32 -0.87
C SER A 285 -1.52 20.07 -0.97
N ILE A 286 -2.08 19.64 0.16
CA ILE A 286 -2.93 18.45 0.25
C ILE A 286 -4.37 18.94 0.37
N ALA A 287 -5.27 18.35 -0.41
CA ALA A 287 -6.68 18.72 -0.41
C ALA A 287 -7.59 17.49 -0.53
N LYS A 288 -8.82 17.59 -0.01
CA LYS A 288 -9.88 16.58 -0.21
C LYS A 288 -10.48 16.75 -1.61
N VAL A 289 -10.58 15.67 -2.38
CA VAL A 289 -11.08 15.70 -3.77
C VAL A 289 -12.52 16.23 -3.87
N ALA A 290 -13.36 15.96 -2.86
CA ALA A 290 -14.77 16.40 -2.84
C ALA A 290 -14.95 17.92 -2.67
N GLU A 291 -13.95 18.62 -2.14
CA GLU A 291 -14.00 20.07 -1.89
C GLU A 291 -13.58 20.88 -3.13
N GLU A 292 -12.86 20.27 -4.08
CA GLU A 292 -12.30 20.95 -5.25
C GLU A 292 -13.27 21.13 -6.42
N ASN A 293 -14.40 20.40 -6.44
CA ASN A 293 -15.41 20.50 -7.51
C ASN A 293 -16.50 21.55 -7.23
N LYS A 294 -16.28 22.43 -6.24
CA LYS A 294 -17.16 23.55 -5.90
C LYS A 294 -16.51 24.87 -6.25
#